data_AF-A0A960J435-F1
#
_entry.id   AF-A0A960J435-F1
#
_cell.length_a   1.000
_cell.length_b   1.000
_cell.length_c   1.000
_cell.angle_alpha   90.00
_cell.angle_beta   90.00
_cell.angle_gamma   90.00
#
_symmetry.space_group_name_H-M   'P 1'
#
loop_
_entity.id
_entity.type
_entity.pdbx_description
1 polymer ?
#
loop_
_entity_poly.entity_id
_entity_poly.type
_entity_poly.pdbx_seq_one_letter_code
_entity_poly.pdbx_strand_id
1 'polypeptide(L)'
;KLTVGDRHWRIVWRVTADDLGRVVVEIAEVWAVGARQDAAVYAEMEGRVADLPENPGSRALADVIATLGRTVGAVDQAAREPAGEPVPQWLVERLVHTAGRDEDEVRAMDPEAAMEAWEAFITRPAP
;
A
#
# COMPACT_ATOMS: atom_id res chain seq x y z
N LYS A 1 -24.96 -10.60 6.56
CA LYS A 1 -24.21 -9.88 5.50
C LYS A 1 -24.23 -8.40 5.84
N LEU A 2 -23.18 -7.90 6.49
CA LEU A 2 -23.01 -6.45 6.64
C LEU A 2 -22.49 -5.94 5.29
N THR A 3 -23.24 -5.08 4.63
CA THR A 3 -22.77 -4.35 3.45
C THR A 3 -22.98 -2.88 3.76
N VAL A 4 -21.89 -2.19 4.08
CA VAL A 4 -21.88 -0.77 4.41
C VAL A 4 -20.92 -0.11 3.44
N GLY A 5 -21.46 0.70 2.52
CA GLY A 5 -20.74 1.72 1.76
C GLY A 5 -20.93 3.07 2.47
N ASP A 6 -20.02 4.03 2.38
CA ASP A 6 -19.52 4.56 1.11
C ASP A 6 -17.97 4.56 1.04
N ARG A 7 -17.46 3.90 -0.02
CA ARG A 7 -16.14 3.99 -0.70
C ARG A 7 -14.93 4.27 0.21
N HIS A 8 -14.09 3.30 0.57
CA HIS A 8 -12.89 2.89 -0.19
C HIS A 8 -12.38 1.48 0.20
N TRP A 9 -13.12 0.73 1.01
CA TRP A 9 -12.70 -0.58 1.51
C TRP A 9 -13.91 -1.47 1.85
N ARG A 10 -13.70 -2.77 2.00
CA ARG A 10 -14.75 -3.77 2.28
C ARG A 10 -14.22 -4.91 3.14
N ILE A 11 -15.00 -5.34 4.13
CA ILE A 11 -14.78 -6.60 4.87
C ILE A 11 -15.99 -7.51 4.71
N VAL A 12 -15.75 -8.75 4.33
CA VAL A 12 -16.77 -9.81 4.29
C VAL A 12 -16.42 -10.86 5.34
N TRP A 13 -17.31 -11.04 6.30
CA TRP A 13 -17.12 -11.98 7.41
C TRP A 13 -18.44 -12.68 7.78
N ARG A 14 -18.31 -13.81 8.48
CA ARG A 14 -19.42 -14.52 9.12
C ARG A 14 -19.04 -14.97 10.54
N VAL A 15 -20.06 -15.07 11.39
CA VAL A 15 -19.95 -15.69 12.71
C VAL A 15 -20.52 -17.10 12.62
N THR A 16 -19.77 -18.05 13.16
CA THR A 16 -20.16 -19.45 13.29
C THR A 16 -19.86 -19.93 14.71
N ALA A 17 -20.17 -21.18 15.01
CA ALA A 17 -19.74 -21.85 16.23
C ALA A 17 -19.04 -23.16 15.85
N ASP A 18 -17.95 -23.49 16.55
CA ASP A 18 -17.32 -24.80 16.40
C ASP A 18 -18.12 -25.89 17.13
N ASP A 19 -17.66 -27.15 17.02
CA ASP A 19 -18.30 -28.31 17.64
C ASP A 19 -18.37 -28.23 19.19
N LEU A 20 -17.61 -27.30 19.79
CA LEU A 20 -17.58 -27.04 21.23
C LEU A 20 -18.41 -25.80 21.61
N GLY A 21 -19.18 -25.25 20.67
CA GLY A 21 -20.02 -24.07 20.88
C GLY A 21 -19.23 -22.77 21.02
N ARG A 22 -17.93 -22.76 20.71
CA ARG A 22 -17.12 -21.54 20.75
C ARG A 22 -17.40 -20.71 19.52
N VAL A 23 -17.54 -19.41 19.72
CA VAL A 23 -17.77 -18.46 18.63
C VAL A 23 -16.54 -18.42 17.73
N VAL A 24 -16.73 -18.72 16.44
CA VAL A 24 -15.69 -18.65 15.41
C VAL A 24 -16.05 -17.53 14.44
N VAL A 25 -15.15 -16.57 14.30
CA VAL A 25 -15.25 -15.49 13.32
C VAL A 25 -14.43 -15.87 12.11
N GLU A 26 -15.09 -16.03 10.97
CA GLU A 26 -14.43 -16.30 9.70
C GLU A 26 -14.44 -15.05 8.81
N ILE A 27 -13.26 -14.65 8.32
CA ILE A 27 -13.10 -13.55 7.38
C ILE A 27 -12.85 -14.14 6.00
N ALA A 28 -13.74 -13.84 5.06
CA ALA A 28 -13.64 -14.31 3.69
C ALA A 28 -12.81 -13.36 2.81
N GLU A 29 -12.88 -12.06 3.06
CA GLU A 29 -12.27 -11.05 2.19
C GLU A 29 -12.11 -9.69 2.89
N VAL A 30 -10.94 -9.06 2.73
CA VAL A 30 -10.64 -7.68 3.16
C VAL A 30 -10.06 -6.93 1.96
N TRP A 31 -10.70 -5.85 1.53
CA TRP A 31 -10.31 -5.03 0.37
C TRP A 31 -10.15 -3.56 0.77
N ALA A 32 -9.16 -2.87 0.23
CA ALA A 32 -9.03 -1.41 0.25
C ALA A 32 -8.60 -0.90 -1.15
N VAL A 33 -9.10 0.26 -1.55
CA VAL A 33 -8.86 0.91 -2.85
C VAL A 33 -8.24 2.29 -2.62
N GLY A 34 -6.94 2.41 -2.87
CA GLY A 34 -6.19 3.68 -2.90
C GLY A 34 -4.89 3.66 -2.09
N ALA A 35 -3.92 4.51 -2.47
CA ALA A 35 -2.54 4.52 -1.94
C ALA A 35 -2.37 5.16 -0.54
N ARG A 36 -3.44 5.41 0.22
CA ARG A 36 -3.36 6.10 1.52
C ARG A 36 -3.55 5.14 2.69
N GLN A 37 -2.40 4.67 3.17
CA GLN A 37 -2.07 4.16 4.50
C GLN A 37 -3.03 3.12 5.06
N ASP A 38 -2.74 1.84 4.80
CA ASP A 38 -3.40 0.68 5.40
C ASP A 38 -3.53 0.83 6.93
N ALA A 39 -2.54 1.42 7.60
CA ALA A 39 -2.59 1.73 9.04
C ALA A 39 -3.76 2.63 9.46
N ALA A 40 -4.14 3.64 8.65
CA ALA A 40 -5.27 4.53 8.96
C ALA A 40 -6.61 3.78 8.84
N VAL A 41 -6.69 2.82 7.93
CA VAL A 41 -7.86 1.95 7.76
C VAL A 41 -8.02 1.04 8.98
N TYR A 42 -6.93 0.42 9.45
CA TYR A 42 -6.97 -0.41 10.66
C TYR A 42 -7.32 0.40 11.91
N ALA A 43 -6.79 1.62 12.07
CA ALA A 43 -7.12 2.48 13.21
C ALA A 43 -8.60 2.90 13.21
N GLU A 44 -9.17 3.21 12.04
CA GLU A 44 -10.61 3.49 11.91
C GLU A 44 -11.45 2.25 12.24
N MET A 45 -11.02 1.08 11.76
CA MET A 45 -11.69 -0.20 12.03
C MET A 45 -11.68 -0.57 13.51
N GLU A 46 -10.56 -0.40 14.20
CA GLU A 46 -10.45 -0.58 15.65
C GLU A 46 -11.45 0.31 16.40
N GLY A 47 -11.56 1.59 16.02
CA GLY A 47 -12.54 2.51 16.59
C GLY A 47 -13.99 2.03 16.42
N ARG A 48 -14.37 1.63 15.20
CA ARG A 48 -15.74 1.17 14.91
C ARG A 48 -16.10 -0.14 15.60
N VAL A 49 -15.14 -1.04 15.80
CA VAL A 49 -15.38 -2.28 16.55
C VAL A 49 -15.46 -2.02 18.05
N ALA A 50 -14.70 -1.07 18.57
CA ALA A 50 -14.82 -0.63 19.96
C ALA A 50 -16.22 -0.04 20.27
N ASP A 51 -16.87 0.57 19.27
CA ASP A 51 -18.23 1.12 19.39
C ASP A 51 -19.35 0.05 19.32
N LEU A 52 -19.04 -1.22 19.00
CA LEU A 52 -20.04 -2.29 18.96
C LEU A 52 -20.43 -2.74 20.38
N PRO A 53 -21.68 -3.18 20.60
CA PRO A 53 -22.08 -3.77 21.88
C PRO A 53 -21.16 -4.92 22.27
N GLU A 54 -20.66 -4.92 23.51
CA GLU A 54 -19.76 -5.97 23.99
C GLU A 54 -20.44 -7.34 23.97
N ASN A 55 -19.91 -8.24 23.15
CA ASN A 55 -20.29 -9.64 23.10
C ASN A 55 -19.10 -10.47 22.60
N PRO A 56 -19.13 -11.80 22.73
CA PRO A 56 -18.03 -12.65 22.29
C PRO A 56 -17.64 -12.47 20.82
N GLY A 57 -18.62 -12.15 19.96
CA GLY A 57 -18.39 -11.89 18.54
C GLY A 57 -17.68 -10.55 18.26
N SER A 58 -18.02 -9.47 18.98
CA SER A 58 -17.34 -8.17 18.81
C SER A 58 -15.91 -8.19 19.34
N ARG A 59 -15.66 -8.92 20.45
CA ARG A 59 -14.29 -9.14 20.96
C ARG A 59 -13.44 -9.97 20.01
N ALA A 60 -13.97 -11.08 19.51
CA ALA A 60 -13.27 -11.91 18.52
C ALA A 60 -12.96 -11.13 17.23
N LEU A 61 -13.87 -10.25 16.79
CA LEU A 61 -13.62 -9.38 15.65
C LEU A 61 -12.51 -8.36 15.94
N ALA A 62 -12.48 -7.74 17.13
CA ALA A 62 -11.45 -6.80 17.53
C ALA A 62 -10.05 -7.44 17.51
N ASP A 63 -9.92 -8.65 18.06
CA ASP A 63 -8.66 -9.39 18.12
C ASP A 63 -8.13 -9.72 16.71
N VAL A 64 -9.02 -10.08 15.79
CA VAL A 64 -8.65 -10.39 14.41
C VAL A 64 -8.21 -9.12 13.66
N ILE A 65 -8.94 -8.01 13.80
CA ILE A 65 -8.57 -6.73 13.17
C ILE A 65 -7.20 -6.25 13.67
N ALA A 66 -6.96 -6.31 14.98
CA ALA A 66 -5.68 -5.94 15.57
C ALA A 66 -4.53 -6.84 15.06
N THR A 67 -4.80 -8.13 14.83
CA THR A 67 -3.81 -9.07 14.32
C THR A 67 -3.45 -8.77 12.87
N LEU A 68 -4.46 -8.52 12.02
CA LEU A 68 -4.25 -8.13 10.63
C LEU A 68 -3.51 -6.80 10.50
N GLY A 69 -3.85 -5.81 11.32
CA GLY A 69 -3.17 -4.51 11.33
C GLY A 69 -1.69 -4.62 11.68
N ARG A 70 -1.31 -5.49 12.62
CA ARG A 70 0.10 -5.77 12.95
C ARG A 70 0.84 -6.43 11.79
N THR A 71 0.24 -7.41 11.12
CA THR A 71 0.86 -8.10 9.99
C THR A 71 1.11 -7.15 8.82
N VAL A 72 0.13 -6.30 8.48
CA VAL A 72 0.28 -5.31 7.42
C VAL A 72 1.31 -4.24 7.81
N GLY A 73 1.25 -3.72 9.04
CA GLY A 73 2.26 -2.77 9.52
C GLY A 73 3.68 -3.31 9.52
N ALA A 74 3.87 -4.61 9.76
CA ALA A 74 5.18 -5.26 9.65
C ALA A 74 5.65 -5.41 8.19
N VAL A 75 4.73 -5.69 7.26
CA VAL A 75 5.03 -5.74 5.82
C VAL A 75 5.37 -4.35 5.28
N ASP A 76 4.64 -3.31 5.68
CA ASP A 76 4.91 -1.92 5.32
C ASP A 76 6.26 -1.42 5.86
N GLN A 77 6.63 -1.82 7.09
CA GLN A 77 7.95 -1.51 7.64
C GLN A 77 9.08 -2.22 6.88
N ALA A 78 8.86 -3.44 6.40
CA ALA A 78 9.81 -4.16 5.57
C ALA A 78 9.88 -3.60 4.12
N ALA A 79 8.80 -3.00 3.63
CA ALA A 79 8.72 -2.36 2.31
C ALA A 79 9.28 -0.92 2.29
N ARG A 80 9.76 -0.40 3.42
CA ARG A 80 10.27 0.98 3.53
C ARG A 80 11.74 1.10 3.18
N GLU A 81 12.11 0.68 1.98
CA GLU A 81 13.09 1.42 1.19
C GLU A 81 12.28 2.21 0.16
N PRO A 82 12.25 3.54 0.18
CA PRO A 82 11.73 4.28 -0.95
C PRO A 82 12.71 4.05 -2.10
N ALA A 83 12.47 3.02 -2.91
CA ALA A 83 12.93 3.06 -4.29
C ALA A 83 12.23 4.29 -4.87
N GLY A 84 12.98 5.39 -5.02
CA GLY A 84 12.51 6.54 -5.79
C GLY A 84 11.93 6.03 -7.11
N GLU A 85 10.88 6.68 -7.60
CA GLU A 85 10.28 6.31 -8.88
C GLU A 85 11.41 6.15 -9.91
N PRO A 86 11.58 4.96 -10.53
CA PRO A 86 12.73 4.73 -11.39
C PRO A 86 12.63 5.62 -12.63
N VAL A 87 13.79 6.04 -13.15
CA VAL A 87 13.84 6.82 -14.39
C VAL A 87 13.08 6.07 -15.50
N PRO A 88 12.09 6.71 -16.17
CA PRO A 88 11.35 6.08 -17.25
C PRO A 88 12.28 5.52 -18.34
N GLN A 89 12.01 4.30 -18.81
CA GLN A 89 12.90 3.59 -19.75
C GLN A 89 13.25 4.40 -21.01
N TRP A 90 12.29 5.14 -21.58
CA TRP A 90 12.53 5.98 -22.75
C TRP A 90 13.56 7.10 -22.49
N LEU A 91 13.66 7.58 -21.25
CA LEU A 91 14.59 8.63 -20.84
C LEU A 91 15.99 8.05 -20.60
N VAL A 92 16.06 6.82 -20.05
CA VAL A 92 17.30 6.04 -19.98
C VAL A 92 17.89 5.84 -21.37
N GLU A 93 17.09 5.36 -22.32
CA GLU A 93 17.50 5.14 -23.70
C GLU A 93 18.03 6.42 -24.37
N ARG A 94 17.38 7.56 -24.14
CA ARG A 94 17.83 8.84 -24.69
C ARG A 94 19.12 9.35 -24.05
N LEU A 95 19.23 9.29 -22.73
CA LEU A 95 20.44 9.74 -22.03
C LEU A 95 21.65 8.87 -22.39
N VAL A 96 21.47 7.55 -22.53
CA VAL A 96 22.54 6.63 -22.92
C VAL A 96 22.88 6.77 -24.40
N HIS A 97 21.91 6.62 -25.30
CA HIS A 97 22.20 6.54 -26.74
C HIS A 97 22.35 7.89 -27.43
N THR A 98 21.75 8.96 -26.89
CA THR A 98 21.77 10.29 -27.52
C THR A 98 22.69 11.25 -26.78
N ALA A 99 22.64 11.28 -25.43
CA ALA A 99 23.50 12.15 -24.63
C ALA A 99 24.83 11.48 -24.23
N GLY A 100 25.01 10.18 -24.50
CA GLY A 100 26.26 9.45 -24.24
C GLY A 100 26.56 9.25 -22.75
N ARG A 101 25.54 9.28 -21.88
CA ARG A 101 25.71 9.05 -20.45
C ARG A 101 25.85 7.57 -20.12
N ASP A 102 26.47 7.30 -18.97
CA ASP A 102 26.59 5.96 -18.43
C ASP A 102 25.23 5.42 -17.95
N GLU A 103 24.96 4.14 -18.21
CA GLU A 103 23.68 3.51 -17.95
C GLU A 103 23.42 3.28 -16.46
N ASP A 104 24.47 2.96 -15.70
CA ASP A 104 24.39 2.78 -14.24
C ASP A 104 24.25 4.13 -13.54
N GLU A 105 24.93 5.17 -14.03
CA GLU A 105 24.75 6.57 -13.60
C GLU A 105 23.29 7.02 -13.79
N VAL A 106 22.72 6.78 -14.98
CA VAL A 106 21.34 7.20 -15.29
C VAL A 106 20.29 6.43 -14.49
N ARG A 107 20.50 5.14 -14.22
CA ARG A 107 19.58 4.35 -13.39
C ARG A 107 19.57 4.74 -11.93
N ALA A 108 20.67 5.31 -11.43
CA ALA A 108 20.79 5.80 -10.07
C ALA A 108 20.19 7.20 -9.89
N MET A 109 19.85 7.90 -10.97
CA MET A 109 19.21 9.22 -10.91
C MET A 109 17.75 9.10 -10.44
N ASP A 110 17.28 10.16 -9.78
CA ASP A 110 15.85 10.40 -9.70
C ASP A 110 15.31 10.91 -11.06
N PRO A 111 14.00 10.77 -11.33
CA PRO A 111 13.42 11.17 -12.61
C PRO A 111 13.56 12.66 -12.95
N GLU A 112 13.61 13.52 -11.93
CA GLU A 112 13.73 14.97 -12.11
C GLU A 112 15.14 15.34 -12.57
N ALA A 113 16.16 14.78 -11.92
CA ALA A 113 17.56 14.92 -12.31
C ALA A 113 17.84 14.35 -13.71
N ALA A 114 17.22 13.22 -14.07
CA ALA A 114 17.32 12.66 -15.41
C ALA A 114 16.68 13.58 -16.48
N MET A 115 15.55 14.21 -16.15
CA MET A 115 14.88 15.16 -17.04
C MET A 115 15.72 16.43 -17.21
N GLU A 116 16.26 16.99 -16.12
CA GLU A 116 17.14 18.16 -16.16
C GLU A 116 18.40 17.88 -17.01
N ALA A 117 18.99 16.69 -16.85
CA ALA A 117 20.14 16.27 -17.66
C ALA A 117 19.80 16.19 -19.16
N TRP A 118 18.59 15.74 -19.50
CA TRP A 118 18.11 15.71 -20.87
C TRP A 118 17.83 17.11 -21.43
N GLU A 119 17.19 17.97 -20.64
CA GLU A 119 16.92 19.37 -21.00
C GLU A 119 18.21 20.16 -21.24
N ALA A 120 19.20 20.00 -20.35
CA ALA A 120 20.52 20.62 -20.49
C ALA A 120 21.26 20.14 -21.75
N PHE A 121 21.02 18.91 -22.19
CA PHE A 121 21.60 18.38 -23.42
C PHE A 121 20.93 18.98 -24.66
N ILE A 122 19.59 18.99 -24.74
CA ILE A 122 18.86 19.48 -25.92
C ILE A 122 18.86 21.01 -26.07
N THR A 123 19.06 21.74 -24.97
CA THR A 123 19.15 23.22 -24.98
C THR A 123 20.56 23.73 -25.20
N ARG A 124 21.57 22.83 -25.24
CA ARG A 124 22.95 23.21 -25.52
C ARG A 124 23.04 23.70 -26.98
N PRO A 125 23.53 24.93 -27.23
CA PRO A 125 23.76 25.40 -28.59
C PRO A 125 24.82 24.50 -29.26
N ALA A 126 24.58 24.14 -30.51
CA ALA A 126 25.53 23.35 -31.30
C ALA A 126 26.90 24.07 -31.37
N PRO A 127 28.02 23.32 -31.32
CA PRO A 127 29.35 23.90 -31.55
C PRO A 127 29.49 24.48 -32.97
#